data_AF-A0A8R1I7F0-F1
#
_entry.id   AF-A0A8R1I7F0-F1
#
_cell.length_a   1.000
_cell.length_b   1.000
_cell.length_c   1.000
_cell.angle_alpha   90.00
_cell.angle_beta   90.00
_cell.angle_gamma   90.00
#
_symmetry.space_group_name_H-M   'P 1'
#
loop_
_entity.id
_entity.type
_entity.pdbx_description
1 polymer ?
#
loop_
_entity_poly.entity_id
_entity_poly.type
_entity_poly.pdbx_seq_one_letter_code
_entity_poly.pdbx_strand_id
1 'polypeptide(L)'
;MFNSCALLGSSIFFIILACSNPGNSKVLDVILLSIPMALLGFSSGGYSKCAVMVSGQYSPFVMSIVQIIACASLMAGSFLVPALTPSDTFAEWQRVFMIYGAVLAITNTIFIVFARAQPAKWAQQQGDLTLAEVVIGTDPKDVISISQTPRWIDPESALPRITDELPKPED
;
A
#
# COMPACT_ATOMS: atom_id res chain seq x y z
N MET A 1 -4.48 -7.50 5.26
CA MET A 1 -4.28 -8.60 6.22
C MET A 1 -2.91 -9.25 6.06
N PHE A 2 -2.55 -9.75 4.87
CA PHE A 2 -1.24 -10.35 4.61
C PHE A 2 -0.04 -9.45 5.02
N ASN A 3 -0.10 -8.16 4.65
CA ASN A 3 0.91 -7.17 5.00
C ASN A 3 1.11 -7.01 6.53
N SER A 4 0.01 -7.01 7.31
CA SER A 4 0.06 -6.88 8.77
C SER A 4 0.71 -8.09 9.44
N CYS A 5 0.43 -9.29 8.95
CA CYS A 5 1.05 -10.52 9.48
C CYS A 5 2.55 -10.54 9.20
N ALA A 6 2.98 -10.09 8.01
CA ALA A 6 4.39 -9.99 7.66
C ALA A 6 5.14 -8.96 8.53
N LEU A 7 4.52 -7.79 8.77
CA LEU A 7 5.11 -6.72 9.59
C LEU A 7 5.18 -7.10 11.08
N LEU A 8 4.13 -7.71 11.63
CA LEU A 8 4.12 -8.22 13.00
C LEU A 8 5.12 -9.36 13.18
N GLY A 9 5.16 -10.31 12.25
CA GLY A 9 6.15 -11.38 12.24
C GLY A 9 7.57 -10.80 12.27
N SER A 10 7.85 -9.84 11.39
CA SER A 10 9.16 -9.19 11.32
C SER A 10 9.51 -8.45 12.62
N SER A 11 8.58 -7.70 13.20
CA SER A 11 8.77 -6.99 14.48
C SER A 11 9.10 -7.94 15.62
N ILE A 12 8.39 -9.07 15.72
CA ILE A 12 8.64 -10.11 16.73
C ILE A 12 10.04 -10.70 16.56
N PHE A 13 10.46 -11.03 15.33
CA PHE A 13 11.81 -11.54 15.07
C PHE A 13 12.91 -10.53 15.41
N PHE A 14 12.68 -9.23 15.15
CA PHE A 14 13.61 -8.17 15.58
C PHE A 14 13.70 -8.02 17.10
N ILE A 15 12.58 -8.16 17.83
CA ILE A 15 12.57 -8.12 19.30
C ILE A 15 13.29 -9.34 19.87
N ILE A 16 13.08 -10.52 19.29
CA ILE A 16 13.79 -11.75 19.68
C ILE A 16 15.30 -11.60 19.44
N LEU A 17 15.71 -11.03 18.31
CA LEU A 17 17.11 -10.72 18.01
C LEU A 17 17.67 -9.66 18.97
N ALA A 18 16.87 -8.66 19.37
CA ALA A 18 17.29 -7.69 20.38
C ALA A 18 17.37 -8.29 21.79
N CYS A 19 16.80 -9.47 22.05
CA CYS A 19 16.94 -10.17 23.32
C CYS A 19 17.97 -11.31 23.27
N SER A 20 18.51 -11.66 22.10
CA SER A 20 19.55 -12.69 22.00
C SER A 20 20.86 -12.15 22.58
N ASN A 21 21.50 -12.93 23.46
CA ASN A 21 22.79 -12.58 24.03
C ASN A 21 23.91 -13.01 23.05
N PRO A 22 24.90 -12.16 22.76
CA PRO A 22 25.97 -12.50 21.82
C PRO A 22 26.86 -13.53 22.51
N GLY A 23 26.72 -14.80 22.15
CA GLY A 23 27.53 -15.84 22.77
C GLY A 23 27.17 -17.26 22.38
N ASN A 24 25.92 -17.52 21.96
CA ASN A 24 25.49 -18.88 21.67
C ASN A 24 25.87 -19.32 20.24
N SER A 25 25.68 -18.46 19.22
CA SER A 25 26.13 -18.73 17.83
C SER A 25 25.93 -17.51 16.89
N LYS A 26 27.00 -17.01 16.27
CA LYS A 26 26.92 -15.89 15.28
C LYS A 26 26.03 -16.21 14.07
N VAL A 27 25.96 -17.48 13.69
CA VAL A 27 25.15 -17.97 12.56
C VAL A 27 23.65 -17.78 12.85
N LEU A 28 23.23 -17.99 14.10
CA LEU A 28 21.83 -17.86 14.50
C LEU A 28 21.38 -16.40 14.39
N ASP A 29 22.20 -15.45 14.85
CA ASP A 29 21.89 -14.01 14.77
C ASP A 29 21.73 -13.54 13.31
N VAL A 30 22.59 -14.01 12.40
CA VAL A 30 22.49 -13.68 10.97
C VAL A 30 21.21 -14.24 10.34
N ILE A 31 20.83 -15.48 10.70
CA ILE A 31 19.57 -16.08 10.22
C ILE A 31 18.36 -15.33 10.79
N LEU A 32 18.37 -15.02 12.08
CA LEU A 32 17.30 -14.25 12.75
C LEU A 32 17.16 -12.83 12.20
N LEU A 33 18.24 -12.23 11.69
CA LEU A 33 18.20 -10.93 11.00
C LEU A 33 17.69 -11.05 9.56
N SER A 34 18.03 -12.14 8.87
CA SER A 34 17.70 -12.32 7.45
C SER A 34 16.21 -12.60 7.21
N ILE A 35 15.57 -13.38 8.10
CA ILE A 35 14.14 -13.73 8.03
C ILE A 35 13.23 -12.48 8.04
N PRO A 36 13.33 -11.55 9.01
CA PRO A 36 12.49 -10.37 9.04
C PRO A 36 12.76 -9.45 7.83
N MET A 37 14.02 -9.34 7.37
CA MET A 37 14.33 -8.57 6.17
C MET A 37 13.66 -9.15 4.91
N ALA A 38 13.60 -10.47 4.78
CA ALA A 38 12.89 -11.15 3.70
C ALA A 38 11.37 -10.94 3.77
N LEU A 39 10.79 -11.04 4.96
CA LEU A 39 9.36 -10.77 5.20
C LEU A 39 8.99 -9.32 4.88
N LEU A 40 9.87 -8.36 5.21
CA LEU A 40 9.70 -6.96 4.85
C LEU A 40 9.76 -6.75 3.34
N GLY A 41 10.69 -7.39 2.64
CA GLY A 41 10.75 -7.37 1.18
C GLY A 41 9.46 -7.88 0.54
N PHE A 42 8.91 -8.97 1.06
CA PHE A 42 7.67 -9.55 0.52
C PHE A 42 6.43 -8.69 0.81
N SER A 43 6.43 -7.97 1.93
CA SER A 43 5.35 -7.05 2.30
C SER A 43 5.12 -5.92 1.28
N SER A 44 6.13 -5.63 0.45
CA SER A 44 6.08 -4.54 -0.53
C SER A 44 5.03 -4.69 -1.63
N GLY A 45 4.73 -5.94 -2.00
CA GLY A 45 3.65 -6.26 -2.95
C GLY A 45 2.25 -6.01 -2.37
N GLY A 46 2.10 -6.14 -1.05
CA GLY A 46 0.80 -6.03 -0.37
C GLY A 46 0.33 -4.60 -0.18
N TYR A 47 1.21 -3.72 0.32
CA TYR A 47 0.81 -2.33 0.58
C TYR A 47 0.54 -1.55 -0.70
N SER A 48 1.30 -1.82 -1.78
CA SER A 48 1.16 -1.13 -3.06
C SER A 48 -0.23 -1.33 -3.66
N LYS A 49 -0.78 -2.55 -3.55
CA LYS A 49 -2.15 -2.86 -3.97
C LYS A 49 -3.20 -2.17 -3.10
N CYS A 50 -3.03 -2.19 -1.78
CA CYS A 50 -3.94 -1.53 -0.85
C CYS A 50 -3.97 0.00 -1.05
N ALA A 51 -2.81 0.62 -1.28
CA ALA A 51 -2.69 2.03 -1.57
C ALA A 51 -3.49 2.40 -2.83
N VAL A 52 -3.32 1.64 -3.91
CA VAL A 52 -4.06 1.89 -5.16
C VAL A 52 -5.58 1.73 -4.98
N MET A 53 -6.03 0.74 -4.20
CA MET A 53 -7.48 0.56 -3.95
C MET A 53 -8.09 1.66 -3.08
N VAL A 54 -7.35 2.24 -2.14
CA VAL A 54 -7.88 3.31 -1.27
C VAL A 54 -7.91 4.67 -1.98
N SER A 55 -6.97 4.94 -2.88
CA SER A 55 -6.85 6.24 -3.55
C SER A 55 -7.26 6.29 -5.01
N GLY A 56 -7.76 5.20 -5.60
CA GLY A 56 -8.30 5.20 -6.97
C GLY A 56 -7.36 5.85 -7.99
N GLN A 57 -7.79 6.96 -8.61
CA GLN A 57 -6.97 7.72 -9.59
C GLN A 57 -5.91 8.65 -8.99
N TYR A 58 -5.99 9.02 -7.69
CA TYR A 58 -4.97 9.84 -7.02
C TYR A 58 -3.83 9.01 -6.39
N SER A 59 -3.84 7.70 -6.61
CA SER A 59 -2.83 6.76 -6.14
C SER A 59 -1.38 7.14 -6.45
N PRO A 60 -1.01 7.58 -7.67
CA PRO A 60 0.37 7.99 -7.94
C PRO A 60 0.82 9.18 -7.07
N PHE A 61 -0.09 10.10 -6.72
CA PHE A 61 0.23 11.23 -5.85
C PHE A 61 0.41 10.82 -4.38
N VAL A 62 -0.44 9.94 -3.85
CA VAL A 62 -0.28 9.43 -2.48
C VAL A 62 1.00 8.60 -2.36
N MET A 63 1.28 7.77 -3.36
CA MET A 63 2.49 6.93 -3.40
C MET A 63 3.78 7.76 -3.51
N SER A 64 3.76 8.90 -4.22
CA SER A 64 4.92 9.80 -4.28
C SER A 64 5.21 10.45 -2.93
N ILE A 65 4.18 10.85 -2.16
CA ILE A 65 4.34 11.34 -0.78
C ILE A 65 4.95 10.26 0.12
N VAL A 66 4.46 9.02 0.03
CA VAL A 66 5.02 7.88 0.77
C VAL A 66 6.50 7.69 0.43
N GLN A 67 6.88 7.83 -0.84
CA GLN A 67 8.27 7.71 -1.28
C GLN A 67 9.15 8.85 -0.74
N ILE A 68 8.64 10.08 -0.66
CA ILE A 68 9.36 11.21 -0.06
C ILE A 68 9.64 10.93 1.42
N ILE A 69 8.64 10.42 2.15
CA ILE A 69 8.81 10.04 3.56
C ILE A 69 9.82 8.89 3.71
N ALA A 70 9.81 7.92 2.79
CA ALA A 70 10.78 6.83 2.77
C ALA A 70 12.22 7.34 2.56
N CYS A 71 12.41 8.28 1.64
CA CYS A 71 13.71 8.93 1.41
C CYS A 71 14.18 9.72 2.63
N ALA A 72 13.27 10.48 3.27
CA ALA A 72 13.59 11.20 4.51
C ALA A 72 13.98 10.24 5.65
N SER A 73 13.30 9.08 5.74
CA SER A 73 13.60 8.03 6.72
C SER A 73 14.97 7.40 6.47
N LEU A 74 15.35 7.17 5.20
CA LEU A 74 16.67 6.67 4.83
C LEU A 74 17.76 7.66 5.20
N MET A 75 17.54 8.94 4.89
CA MET A 75 18.47 10.01 5.26
C MET A 75 18.62 10.09 6.79
N ALA A 76 17.50 10.08 7.52
CA ALA A 76 17.52 10.06 8.98
C ALA A 76 18.26 8.83 9.53
N GLY A 77 18.02 7.64 8.97
CA GLY A 77 18.71 6.41 9.35
C GLY A 77 20.22 6.49 9.19
N SER A 78 20.70 7.07 8.07
CA SER A 78 22.13 7.27 7.83
C SER A 78 22.81 8.20 8.85
N PHE A 79 22.08 9.14 9.45
CA PHE A 79 22.60 9.98 10.54
C PHE A 79 22.41 9.35 11.92
N LEU A 80 21.28 8.67 12.13
CA LEU A 80 20.88 8.12 13.42
C LEU A 80 21.70 6.89 13.80
N VAL A 81 22.04 6.01 12.84
CA VAL A 81 22.82 4.80 13.10
C VAL A 81 24.22 5.15 13.64
N PRO A 82 25.05 5.98 12.96
CA PRO A 82 26.36 6.36 13.48
C PRO A 82 26.29 7.14 14.81
N ALA A 83 25.22 7.91 15.03
CA ALA A 83 25.03 8.65 16.28
C ALA A 83 24.68 7.74 17.47
N LEU A 84 23.99 6.61 17.24
CA LEU A 84 23.59 5.66 18.27
C LEU A 84 24.67 4.62 18.60
N THR A 85 25.64 4.41 17.69
CA THR A 85 26.73 3.42 17.85
C THR A 85 28.12 4.06 17.84
N PRO A 86 28.42 5.02 18.72
CA PRO A 86 29.74 5.67 18.76
C PRO A 86 30.85 4.72 19.22
N SER A 87 30.52 3.66 19.98
CA SER A 87 31.49 2.73 20.56
C SER A 87 31.39 1.32 19.94
N ASP A 88 30.56 1.15 18.90
CA ASP A 88 30.24 -0.12 18.23
C ASP A 88 29.99 -1.29 19.18
N THR A 89 29.38 -1.01 20.35
CA THR A 89 29.16 -2.02 21.37
C THR A 89 27.86 -2.77 21.13
N PHE A 90 27.81 -4.06 21.47
CA PHE A 90 26.61 -4.88 21.29
C PHE A 90 25.35 -4.27 21.91
N ALA A 91 25.47 -3.68 23.11
CA ALA A 91 24.34 -3.03 23.80
C ALA A 91 23.78 -1.82 23.04
N GLU A 92 24.62 -1.11 22.27
CA GLU A 92 24.20 0.00 21.41
C GLU A 92 23.40 -0.53 20.22
N TRP A 93 23.92 -1.56 19.55
CA TRP A 93 23.24 -2.24 18.44
C TRP A 93 21.92 -2.90 18.87
N GLN A 94 21.85 -3.44 20.08
CA GLN A 94 20.62 -3.98 20.66
C GLN A 94 19.51 -2.91 20.74
N ARG A 95 19.87 -1.68 21.14
CA ARG A 95 18.93 -0.54 21.17
C ARG A 95 18.49 -0.16 19.76
N VAL A 96 19.40 -0.18 18.79
CA VAL A 96 19.08 0.08 17.38
C VAL A 96 18.05 -0.92 16.86
N PHE A 97 18.26 -2.22 17.07
CA PHE A 97 17.29 -3.26 16.66
C PHE A 97 15.94 -3.12 17.37
N MET A 98 15.94 -2.73 18.65
CA MET A 98 14.72 -2.47 19.40
C MET A 98 13.93 -1.28 18.82
N ILE A 99 14.62 -0.19 18.42
CA ILE A 99 14.00 0.96 17.76
C ILE A 99 13.40 0.54 16.42
N TYR A 100 14.13 -0.24 15.60
CA TYR A 100 13.58 -0.78 14.35
C TYR A 100 12.32 -1.61 14.61
N GLY A 101 12.36 -2.55 15.56
CA GLY A 101 11.20 -3.37 15.95
C GLY A 101 10.00 -2.53 16.39
N ALA A 102 10.22 -1.43 17.11
CA ALA A 102 9.18 -0.50 17.55
C ALA A 102 8.57 0.28 16.37
N VAL A 103 9.39 0.80 15.45
CA VAL A 103 8.91 1.48 14.24
C VAL A 103 8.08 0.53 13.38
N LEU A 104 8.52 -0.72 13.24
CA LEU A 104 7.79 -1.79 12.56
C LEU A 104 6.42 -2.06 13.19
N ALA A 105 6.35 -2.11 14.52
CA ALA A 105 5.10 -2.30 15.25
C ALA A 105 4.14 -1.10 15.09
N ILE A 106 4.65 0.13 15.21
CA ILE A 106 3.86 1.36 15.03
C ILE A 106 3.31 1.44 13.60
N THR A 107 4.16 1.19 12.60
CA THR A 107 3.77 1.18 11.19
C THR A 107 2.70 0.13 10.93
N ASN A 108 2.82 -1.06 11.52
CA ASN A 108 1.77 -2.07 11.44
C ASN A 108 0.46 -1.61 12.08
N THR A 109 0.49 -0.96 13.25
CA THR A 109 -0.71 -0.43 13.92
C THR A 109 -1.41 0.60 13.04
N ILE A 110 -0.66 1.53 12.45
CA ILE A 110 -1.18 2.50 11.47
C ILE A 110 -1.80 1.75 10.30
N PHE A 111 -1.12 0.75 9.74
CA PHE A 111 -1.66 -0.03 8.63
C PHE A 111 -2.95 -0.76 9.00
N ILE A 112 -3.10 -1.30 10.21
CA ILE A 112 -4.36 -1.94 10.65
C ILE A 112 -5.50 -0.92 10.73
N VAL A 113 -5.22 0.29 11.22
CA VAL A 113 -6.20 1.38 11.31
C VAL A 113 -6.61 1.88 9.93
N PHE A 114 -5.66 2.09 9.01
CA PHE A 114 -5.91 2.61 7.67
C PHE A 114 -6.36 1.54 6.65
N ALA A 115 -5.99 0.27 6.80
CA ALA A 115 -6.45 -0.81 5.93
C ALA A 115 -7.96 -1.08 6.06
N ARG A 116 -8.62 -0.49 7.06
CA ARG A 116 -10.08 -0.44 7.20
C ARG A 116 -10.73 0.68 6.36
N ALA A 117 -9.96 1.48 5.62
CA ALA A 117 -10.50 2.49 4.72
C ALA A 117 -11.27 1.80 3.58
N GLN A 118 -12.60 1.79 3.72
CA GLN A 118 -13.52 1.46 2.64
C GLN A 118 -13.15 2.28 1.40
N PRO A 119 -13.30 1.72 0.18
CA PRO A 119 -13.05 2.46 -1.05
C PRO A 119 -13.89 3.74 -1.00
N ALA A 120 -13.22 4.88 -1.08
CA ALA A 120 -13.91 6.16 -1.01
C ALA A 120 -14.91 6.25 -2.17
N LYS A 121 -16.14 6.71 -1.89
CA LYS A 121 -17.27 6.71 -2.87
C LYS A 121 -16.93 7.33 -4.23
N TRP A 122 -16.00 8.30 -4.26
CA TRP A 122 -15.52 8.95 -5.48
C TRP A 122 -14.65 8.05 -6.37
N ALA A 123 -13.98 7.03 -5.81
CA ALA A 123 -13.19 6.07 -6.59
C ALA A 123 -14.06 5.02 -7.29
N GLN A 124 -15.26 4.74 -6.74
CA GLN A 124 -16.21 3.80 -7.35
C GLN A 124 -16.87 4.40 -8.59
N GLN A 125 -17.23 5.69 -8.52
CA GLN A 125 -17.95 6.38 -9.60
C GLN A 125 -17.13 6.47 -10.89
N GLN A 126 -15.81 6.59 -10.80
CA GLN A 126 -14.92 6.73 -11.96
C GLN A 126 -14.54 5.40 -12.63
N GLY A 127 -14.58 4.28 -11.90
CA GLY A 127 -14.35 2.94 -12.47
C GLY A 127 -15.45 2.57 -13.48
N ASP A 128 -16.70 2.87 -13.13
CA ASP A 128 -17.85 2.70 -14.02
C ASP A 128 -17.74 3.61 -15.26
N LEU A 129 -17.24 4.85 -15.10
CA LEU A 129 -16.95 5.77 -16.21
C LEU A 129 -15.93 5.21 -17.19
N THR A 130 -14.82 4.65 -16.71
CA THR A 130 -13.79 4.05 -17.58
C THR A 130 -14.25 2.77 -18.26
N LEU A 131 -15.09 1.95 -17.61
CA LEU A 131 -15.69 0.79 -18.26
C LEU A 131 -16.72 1.19 -19.32
N ALA A 132 -17.52 2.23 -19.07
CA ALA A 132 -18.44 2.77 -20.06
C ALA A 132 -17.71 3.32 -21.30
N GLU A 133 -16.57 3.99 -21.13
CA GLU A 133 -15.75 4.46 -22.25
C GLU A 133 -15.16 3.29 -23.05
N VAL A 134 -14.61 2.27 -22.38
CA VAL A 134 -13.96 1.12 -23.05
C VAL A 134 -14.97 0.16 -23.70
N VAL A 135 -16.12 -0.06 -23.07
CA VAL A 135 -17.13 -1.04 -23.53
C VAL A 135 -18.18 -0.40 -24.44
N ILE A 136 -18.56 0.85 -24.17
CA ILE A 136 -19.68 1.52 -24.83
C ILE A 136 -19.19 2.69 -25.71
N GLY A 137 -17.92 3.09 -25.64
CA GLY A 137 -17.38 4.22 -26.43
C GLY A 137 -18.04 5.55 -26.07
N THR A 138 -18.71 5.64 -24.92
CA THR A 138 -19.48 6.81 -24.51
C THR A 138 -18.55 7.87 -23.93
N ASP A 139 -18.69 9.12 -24.41
CA ASP A 139 -17.86 10.24 -23.98
C ASP A 139 -18.07 10.52 -22.48
N PRO A 140 -17.03 10.78 -21.67
CA PRO A 140 -17.14 10.92 -20.20
C PRO A 140 -18.19 11.94 -19.73
N LYS A 141 -18.49 12.95 -20.54
CA LYS A 141 -19.49 13.98 -20.25
C LYS A 141 -20.91 13.42 -20.21
N ASP A 142 -21.23 12.45 -21.05
CA ASP A 142 -22.56 11.86 -21.17
C ASP A 142 -22.82 10.90 -20.01
N VAL A 143 -21.79 10.16 -19.57
CA VAL A 143 -21.89 9.26 -18.42
C VAL A 143 -22.05 10.04 -17.10
N ILE A 144 -21.38 11.19 -16.96
CA ILE A 144 -21.58 12.07 -15.79
C ILE A 144 -23.03 12.56 -15.72
N SER A 145 -23.60 12.95 -16.86
CA SER A 145 -25.03 13.31 -16.99
C SER A 145 -25.95 12.16 -16.56
N ILE A 146 -25.70 10.94 -17.04
CA ILE A 146 -26.46 9.73 -16.70
C ILE A 146 -26.31 9.34 -15.22
N SER A 147 -25.15 9.62 -14.60
CA SER A 147 -24.95 9.33 -13.17
C SER A 147 -25.70 10.31 -12.25
N GLN A 148 -26.05 11.49 -12.76
CA GLN A 148 -26.76 12.54 -12.03
C GLN A 148 -28.28 12.49 -12.25
N THR A 149 -28.79 11.67 -13.18
CA THR A 149 -30.23 11.52 -13.36
C THR A 149 -30.85 10.75 -12.18
N PRO A 150 -32.02 11.19 -11.69
CA PRO A 150 -32.78 10.45 -10.68
C PRO A 150 -32.99 8.99 -11.11
N ARG A 151 -32.76 8.04 -10.18
CA ARG A 151 -32.81 6.57 -10.39
C ARG A 151 -34.11 6.02 -11.02
N TRP A 152 -35.17 6.82 -11.10
CA TRP A 152 -36.46 6.47 -11.71
C TRP A 152 -36.54 6.78 -13.21
N ILE A 153 -35.50 7.37 -13.79
CA ILE A 153 -35.37 7.62 -15.23
C ILE A 153 -34.52 6.49 -15.79
N ASP A 154 -35.09 5.71 -16.71
CA ASP A 154 -34.39 4.59 -17.34
C ASP A 154 -33.17 5.11 -18.12
N PRO A 155 -31.96 4.58 -17.87
CA PRO A 155 -30.72 5.08 -18.49
C PRO A 155 -30.71 4.91 -20.02
N GLU A 156 -31.50 3.96 -20.54
CA GLU A 156 -31.70 3.72 -21.98
C GLU A 156 -32.36 4.91 -22.69
N SER A 157 -33.15 5.71 -21.97
CA SER A 157 -33.82 6.90 -22.53
C SER A 157 -32.90 8.12 -22.68
N ALA A 158 -31.72 8.10 -22.04
CA ALA A 158 -30.76 9.20 -22.01
C ALA A 158 -29.55 8.99 -22.95
N LEU A 159 -29.40 7.79 -23.53
CA LEU A 159 -28.37 7.52 -24.52
C LEU A 159 -28.73 8.20 -25.85
N PRO A 160 -27.82 8.95 -26.50
CA PRO A 160 -27.98 9.28 -27.90
C PRO A 160 -28.07 7.96 -28.68
N ARG A 161 -29.06 7.87 -29.57
CA ARG A 161 -29.44 6.70 -30.34
C ARG A 161 -28.33 6.30 -31.32
N ILE A 162 -27.25 5.67 -30.84
CA ILE A 162 -26.11 5.18 -31.63
C ILE A 162 -26.38 3.75 -32.15
N THR A 163 -27.48 3.11 -31.74
CA THR A 163 -27.86 1.76 -32.20
C THR A 163 -28.28 1.66 -33.66
N ASP A 164 -28.45 2.80 -34.36
CA ASP A 164 -28.86 2.81 -35.76
C ASP A 164 -27.67 2.70 -36.75
N GLU A 165 -26.41 2.72 -36.28
CA GLU A 165 -25.21 2.65 -37.15
C GLU A 165 -24.50 1.29 -37.16
N LEU A 166 -24.99 0.27 -36.45
CA LEU A 166 -24.39 -1.06 -36.55
C LEU A 166 -24.78 -1.71 -37.89
N PRO A 167 -23.81 -2.05 -38.77
CA PRO A 167 -24.10 -2.76 -40.01
C PRO A 167 -24.73 -4.10 -39.67
N LYS A 168 -25.88 -4.35 -40.29
CA LYS A 168 -26.65 -5.59 -40.17
C LYS A 168 -25.74 -6.76 -40.59
N PRO A 169 -25.71 -7.89 -39.85
CA PRO A 169 -24.96 -9.05 -40.31
C PRO A 169 -25.51 -9.49 -41.68
N GLU A 170 -24.65 -9.50 -42.69
CA GLU A 170 -24.94 -10.14 -43.97
C GLU A 170 -25.01 -11.66 -43.75
N ASP A 171 -26.13 -12.25 -44.17
CA ASP A 171 -26.44 -13.68 -44.10
C ASP A 171 -25.45 -14.55 -44.91
#